data_AF-A0A4T0UZ72-F1
#
_entry.id   AF-A0A4T0UZ72-F1
#
_cell.length_a   1.000
_cell.length_b   1.000
_cell.length_c   1.000
_cell.angle_alpha   90.00
_cell.angle_beta   90.00
_cell.angle_gamma   90.00
#
_symmetry.space_group_name_H-M   'P 1'
#
loop_
_entity.id
_entity.type
_entity.pdbx_description
1 polymer ?
#
loop_
_entity_poly.entity_id
_entity_poly.type
_entity_poly.pdbx_seq_one_letter_code
_entity_poly.pdbx_strand_id
1 'polypeptide(L)'
;MLRRPTAARTALARTALPLTAPSRTPRHRAPATRTSPRRRGGLVAALAVLASLVTFPLGLATAADGTTEEVPGDTIVRVTGDAENGFGVKYFDGSSVFPPTLSEALAECSEYHRATRRVRCRTEVVTWYRDLGDLQRAIAYARADEAGRLV
;
A
#
# COMPACT_ATOMS: atom_id res chain seq x y z
N MET A 1 42.09 -44.87 -28.84
CA MET A 1 42.07 -44.40 -27.44
C MET A 1 43.03 -43.22 -27.30
N LEU A 2 42.53 -41.99 -27.33
CA LEU A 2 43.33 -40.78 -27.11
C LEU A 2 42.94 -40.14 -25.77
N ARG A 3 43.90 -40.09 -24.85
CA ARG A 3 43.85 -39.24 -23.66
C ARG A 3 44.17 -37.80 -24.07
N ARG A 4 43.40 -36.82 -23.57
CA ARG A 4 43.99 -35.59 -23.00
C ARG A 4 43.05 -34.96 -21.96
N PRO A 5 43.60 -34.40 -20.86
CA PRO A 5 42.84 -34.04 -19.65
C PRO A 5 42.67 -32.53 -19.46
N THR A 6 41.71 -32.19 -18.58
CA THR A 6 41.63 -31.02 -17.67
C THR A 6 42.12 -29.67 -18.15
N ALA A 7 41.17 -28.75 -18.40
CA ALA A 7 41.40 -27.31 -18.34
C ALA A 7 40.82 -26.74 -17.04
N ALA A 8 41.63 -25.88 -16.43
CA ALA A 8 41.54 -25.36 -15.08
C ALA A 8 40.26 -24.54 -14.78
N ARG A 9 39.74 -24.75 -13.57
CA ARG A 9 38.87 -23.81 -12.86
C ARG A 9 39.71 -22.62 -12.42
N THR A 10 39.51 -21.47 -13.03
CA THR A 10 40.05 -20.19 -12.51
C THR A 10 38.98 -19.55 -11.64
N ALA A 11 39.14 -19.68 -10.34
CA ALA A 11 38.35 -18.96 -9.34
C ALA A 11 38.80 -17.49 -9.32
N LEU A 12 37.93 -16.58 -9.75
CA LEU A 12 38.12 -15.15 -9.53
C LEU A 12 37.45 -14.75 -8.22
N ALA A 13 38.29 -14.33 -7.28
CA ALA A 13 37.93 -13.84 -5.97
C ALA A 13 36.98 -12.63 -6.07
N ARG A 14 35.80 -12.74 -5.44
CA ARG A 14 34.91 -11.62 -5.18
C ARG A 14 35.48 -10.79 -4.03
N THR A 15 36.09 -9.67 -4.35
CA THR A 15 36.43 -8.62 -3.39
C THR A 15 35.14 -7.93 -2.94
N ALA A 16 34.64 -8.29 -1.76
CA ALA A 16 33.54 -7.60 -1.10
C ALA A 16 34.06 -6.33 -0.42
N LEU A 17 33.65 -5.16 -0.90
CA LEU A 17 33.82 -3.90 -0.19
C LEU A 17 32.54 -3.61 0.61
N PRO A 18 32.62 -3.40 1.94
CA PRO A 18 31.51 -2.89 2.73
C PRO A 18 31.52 -1.36 2.62
N LEU A 19 30.56 -0.78 1.90
CA LEU A 19 30.31 0.67 1.96
C LEU A 19 29.07 0.94 2.81
N THR A 20 29.38 1.26 4.06
CA THR A 20 28.57 1.90 5.10
C THR A 20 27.54 2.90 4.56
N ALA A 21 26.28 2.64 4.88
CA ALA A 21 25.16 3.58 4.72
C ALA A 21 25.11 4.58 5.90
N PRO A 22 25.00 5.90 5.67
CA PRO A 22 24.68 6.84 6.73
C PRO A 22 23.17 6.86 6.99
N SER A 23 22.78 6.33 8.15
CA SER A 23 21.44 6.44 8.74
C SER A 23 21.16 7.88 9.16
N ARG A 24 20.34 8.58 8.36
CA ARG A 24 19.84 9.92 8.70
C ARG A 24 18.42 9.83 9.23
N THR A 25 18.31 9.73 10.55
CA THR A 25 17.04 9.80 11.29
C THR A 25 16.38 11.18 11.13
N PRO A 26 15.13 11.28 10.66
CA PRO A 26 14.36 12.52 10.75
C PRO A 26 13.94 12.77 12.20
N ARG A 27 14.33 13.93 12.73
CA ARG A 27 13.94 14.44 14.05
C ARG A 27 12.46 14.82 14.04
N HIS A 28 11.61 14.02 14.68
CA HIS A 28 10.25 14.43 15.04
C HIS A 28 10.33 15.56 16.06
N ARG A 29 10.00 16.80 15.64
CA ARG A 29 9.67 17.90 16.55
C ARG A 29 8.25 17.66 17.07
N ALA A 30 8.15 17.19 18.31
CA ALA A 30 6.91 17.16 19.06
C ALA A 30 6.41 18.61 19.31
N PRO A 31 5.14 18.93 19.03
CA PRO A 31 4.55 20.17 19.51
C PRO A 31 4.23 20.08 21.00
N ALA A 32 4.62 21.14 21.70
CA ALA A 32 4.57 21.32 23.14
C ALA A 32 3.15 21.21 23.71
N THR A 33 3.08 20.55 24.86
CA THR A 33 1.97 20.54 25.81
C THR A 33 1.56 21.97 26.19
N ARG A 34 0.31 22.34 25.91
CA ARG A 34 -0.37 23.46 26.60
C ARG A 34 -1.30 22.90 27.66
N THR A 35 -0.81 23.00 28.89
CA THR A 35 -1.58 22.94 30.13
C THR A 35 -2.60 24.08 30.17
N SER A 36 -3.86 23.78 30.49
CA SER A 36 -4.73 24.74 31.16
C SER A 36 -5.51 24.04 32.29
N PRO A 37 -5.54 24.61 33.50
CA PRO A 37 -6.18 24.02 34.67
C PRO A 37 -7.62 24.52 34.88
N ARG A 38 -8.28 23.94 35.90
CA ARG A 38 -9.56 24.31 36.54
C ARG A 38 -10.81 23.77 35.83
N ARG A 39 -11.78 23.17 36.53
CA ARG A 39 -12.31 23.49 37.87
C ARG A 39 -12.88 22.23 38.54
N ARG A 40 -12.70 22.16 39.86
CA ARG A 40 -13.31 21.22 40.80
C ARG A 40 -14.81 21.46 40.92
N GLY A 41 -15.57 20.40 41.16
CA GLY A 41 -16.97 20.42 41.63
C GLY A 41 -17.76 19.32 40.95
N GLY A 42 -18.42 18.39 41.63
CA GLY A 42 -18.60 18.15 43.05
C GLY A 42 -19.14 16.74 43.18
N LEU A 43 -18.74 16.08 44.26
CA LEU A 43 -19.21 14.75 44.63
C LEU A 43 -20.60 14.91 45.25
N VAL A 44 -21.66 14.48 44.57
CA VAL A 44 -22.96 14.24 45.21
C VAL A 44 -23.52 12.93 44.65
N ALA A 45 -23.37 11.89 45.47
CA ALA A 45 -24.14 10.66 45.38
C ALA A 45 -25.61 10.98 45.65
N ALA A 46 -26.51 10.41 44.84
CA ALA A 46 -27.91 10.28 45.21
C ALA A 46 -28.42 8.92 44.74
N LEU A 47 -28.46 7.97 45.69
CA LEU A 47 -29.33 6.80 45.65
C LEU A 47 -30.79 7.26 45.70
N ALA A 48 -31.61 6.83 44.74
CA ALA A 48 -33.07 6.72 44.85
C ALA A 48 -33.50 5.60 43.88
N VAL A 49 -33.65 4.36 44.37
CA VAL A 49 -34.91 3.77 44.87
C VAL A 49 -35.86 3.36 43.72
N LEU A 50 -35.88 2.04 43.51
CA LEU A 50 -37.02 1.14 43.28
C LEU A 50 -38.10 1.49 42.24
N ALA A 51 -38.25 0.50 41.35
CA ALA A 51 -39.52 -0.08 40.90
C ALA A 51 -40.40 0.76 39.95
N SER A 52 -40.28 0.43 38.66
CA SER A 52 -41.44 0.36 37.76
C SER A 52 -41.16 -0.70 36.70
N LEU A 53 -41.64 -1.93 36.94
CA LEU A 53 -41.88 -2.90 35.89
C LEU A 53 -42.93 -2.32 34.95
N VAL A 54 -42.51 -1.76 33.81
CA VAL A 54 -43.37 -1.60 32.64
C VAL A 54 -42.58 -2.12 31.46
N THR A 55 -43.02 -3.27 30.96
CA THR A 55 -42.60 -3.91 29.73
C THR A 55 -42.62 -2.93 28.55
N PHE A 56 -41.44 -2.50 28.14
CA PHE A 56 -41.17 -1.97 26.82
C PHE A 56 -39.81 -2.55 26.42
N PRO A 57 -39.69 -3.35 25.35
CA PRO A 57 -38.37 -3.62 24.80
C PRO A 57 -37.88 -2.29 24.22
N LEU A 58 -37.21 -1.50 25.06
CA LEU A 58 -36.28 -0.48 24.62
C LEU A 58 -35.22 -1.22 23.79
N GLY A 59 -35.42 -1.27 22.49
CA GLY A 59 -34.32 -1.50 21.58
C GLY A 59 -33.29 -0.42 21.85
N LEU A 60 -32.21 -0.76 22.56
CA LEU A 60 -31.01 0.04 22.55
C LEU A 60 -30.50 -0.01 21.11
N ALA A 61 -30.97 0.95 20.29
CA ALA A 61 -30.28 1.32 19.07
C ALA A 61 -28.98 1.97 19.54
N THR A 62 -27.93 1.16 19.70
CA THR A 62 -26.58 1.67 19.63
C THR A 62 -26.46 2.24 18.23
N ALA A 63 -26.62 3.55 18.09
CA ALA A 63 -26.15 4.26 16.91
C ALA A 63 -24.67 3.89 16.82
N ALA A 64 -24.37 2.97 15.90
CA ALA A 64 -23.00 2.83 15.45
C ALA A 64 -22.67 4.20 14.86
N ASP A 65 -21.90 4.99 15.60
CA ASP A 65 -21.12 6.10 15.05
C ASP A 65 -20.10 5.46 14.09
N GLY A 66 -20.60 4.95 12.98
CA GLY A 66 -19.82 4.74 11.79
C GLY A 66 -19.59 6.14 11.27
N THR A 67 -18.44 6.73 11.62
CA THR A 67 -17.89 7.76 10.74
C THR A 67 -17.78 7.10 9.37
N THR A 68 -18.70 7.42 8.46
CA THR A 68 -18.56 7.05 7.06
C THR A 68 -17.32 7.79 6.58
N GLU A 69 -16.17 7.14 6.70
CA GLU A 69 -14.93 7.66 6.14
C GLU A 69 -15.14 7.73 4.62
N GLU A 70 -15.14 8.94 4.10
CA GLU A 70 -15.33 9.16 2.68
C GLU A 70 -14.11 8.59 1.95
N VAL A 71 -14.36 7.65 1.04
CA VAL A 71 -13.31 7.04 0.23
C VAL A 71 -12.74 8.11 -0.70
N PRO A 72 -11.41 8.36 -0.70
CA PRO A 72 -10.80 9.31 -1.62
C PRO A 72 -11.13 8.97 -3.09
N GLY A 73 -11.48 9.97 -3.89
CA GLY A 73 -11.89 9.77 -5.28
C GLY A 73 -10.83 9.09 -6.17
N ASP A 74 -9.55 9.29 -5.85
CA ASP A 74 -8.38 8.69 -6.51
C ASP A 74 -8.08 7.25 -6.03
N THR A 75 -8.96 6.65 -5.23
CA THR A 75 -8.85 5.24 -4.85
C THR A 75 -9.01 4.35 -6.07
N ILE A 76 -8.02 3.49 -6.34
CA ILE A 76 -8.08 2.53 -7.44
C ILE A 76 -9.03 1.39 -7.06
N VAL A 77 -10.15 1.29 -7.79
CA VAL A 77 -11.17 0.25 -7.53
C VAL A 77 -11.04 -0.93 -8.47
N ARG A 78 -10.39 -0.79 -9.62
CA ARG A 78 -10.24 -1.89 -10.60
C ARG A 78 -9.02 -1.66 -11.49
N VAL A 79 -8.27 -2.73 -11.69
CA VAL A 79 -7.24 -2.83 -12.73
C VAL A 79 -7.63 -3.96 -13.69
N THR A 80 -7.59 -3.70 -14.99
CA THR A 80 -7.90 -4.65 -16.06
C THR A 80 -6.76 -4.72 -17.08
N GLY A 81 -6.67 -5.80 -17.84
CA GLY A 81 -5.61 -5.99 -18.83
C GLY A 81 -4.32 -6.52 -18.21
N ASP A 82 -3.22 -6.35 -18.94
CA ASP A 82 -1.91 -6.88 -18.59
C ASP A 82 -0.77 -6.04 -19.21
N ALA A 83 0.48 -6.38 -18.89
CA ALA A 83 1.64 -5.61 -19.34
C ALA A 83 1.87 -5.69 -20.86
N GLU A 84 1.44 -6.77 -21.52
CA GLU A 84 1.66 -7.00 -22.96
C GLU A 84 0.60 -6.30 -23.81
N ASN A 85 -0.66 -6.38 -23.37
CA ASN A 85 -1.83 -5.87 -24.09
C ASN A 85 -2.29 -4.48 -23.61
N GLY A 86 -1.72 -3.98 -22.52
CA GLY A 86 -2.06 -2.71 -21.89
C GLY A 86 -2.96 -2.88 -20.67
N PHE A 87 -2.81 -1.97 -19.72
CA PHE A 87 -3.62 -1.91 -18.50
C PHE A 87 -4.70 -0.83 -18.61
N GLY A 88 -5.81 -1.03 -17.90
CA GLY A 88 -6.79 0.00 -17.59
C GLY A 88 -6.93 0.14 -16.08
N VAL A 89 -6.80 1.36 -15.56
CA VAL A 89 -6.96 1.68 -14.14
C VAL A 89 -8.24 2.50 -13.98
N LYS A 90 -9.16 2.04 -13.13
CA LYS A 90 -10.41 2.72 -12.79
C LYS A 90 -10.35 3.21 -11.35
N TYR A 91 -10.74 4.47 -11.17
CA TYR A 91 -10.78 5.13 -9.88
C TYR A 91 -12.20 5.18 -9.31
N PHE A 92 -12.31 5.45 -8.01
CA PHE A 92 -13.57 5.48 -7.28
C PHE A 92 -14.48 6.62 -7.74
N ASP A 93 -13.91 7.76 -8.13
CA ASP A 93 -14.62 8.89 -8.75
C ASP A 93 -15.20 8.59 -10.15
N GLY A 94 -14.99 7.37 -10.66
CA GLY A 94 -15.42 6.93 -11.98
C GLY A 94 -14.45 7.26 -13.12
N SER A 95 -13.39 8.03 -12.84
CA SER A 95 -12.36 8.36 -13.82
C SER A 95 -11.49 7.15 -14.15
N SER A 96 -10.69 7.28 -15.21
CA SER A 96 -9.93 6.16 -15.76
C SER A 96 -8.68 6.60 -16.48
N VAL A 97 -7.61 5.82 -16.35
CA VAL A 97 -6.39 6.01 -17.12
C VAL A 97 -5.99 4.71 -17.80
N PHE A 98 -5.38 4.86 -18.97
CA PHE A 98 -4.91 3.76 -19.81
C PHE A 98 -3.43 4.01 -20.05
N PRO A 99 -2.54 3.50 -19.19
CA PRO A 99 -1.11 3.56 -19.46
C PRO A 99 -0.76 2.91 -20.80
N PRO A 100 0.41 3.24 -21.36
CA PRO A 100 0.93 2.52 -22.52
C PRO A 100 1.08 1.01 -22.22
N THR A 101 1.50 0.25 -23.22
CA THR A 101 1.98 -1.12 -23.01
C THR A 101 3.40 -1.10 -22.45
N LEU A 102 3.85 -2.24 -21.89
CA LEU A 102 5.23 -2.37 -21.41
C LEU A 102 6.24 -2.16 -22.54
N SER A 103 5.95 -2.64 -23.75
CA SER A 103 6.84 -2.49 -24.90
C SER A 103 6.96 -1.03 -25.35
N GLU A 104 5.86 -0.28 -25.38
CA GLU A 104 5.85 1.15 -25.68
C GLU A 104 6.62 1.96 -24.62
N ALA A 105 6.37 1.69 -23.33
CA ALA A 105 7.09 2.37 -22.24
C ALA A 105 8.60 2.06 -22.25
N LEU A 106 8.99 0.82 -22.57
CA LEU A 106 10.40 0.44 -22.70
C LEU A 106 11.07 1.00 -23.96
N ALA A 107 10.30 1.26 -25.03
CA ALA A 107 10.81 1.91 -26.23
C ALA A 107 11.23 3.35 -25.92
N GLU A 108 10.42 4.09 -25.15
CA GLU A 108 10.78 5.43 -24.67
C GLU A 108 12.09 5.42 -23.86
N CYS A 109 12.32 4.38 -23.07
CA CYS A 109 13.57 4.26 -22.30
C CYS A 109 14.83 4.13 -23.18
N SER A 110 14.74 3.73 -24.45
CA SER A 110 15.90 3.66 -25.36
C SER A 110 16.44 5.03 -25.74
N GLU A 111 15.58 6.05 -25.75
CA GLU A 111 15.87 7.40 -26.22
C GLU A 111 16.84 8.15 -25.29
N TYR A 112 16.95 7.73 -24.02
CA TYR A 112 17.90 8.35 -23.11
C TYR A 112 19.35 8.09 -23.55
N HIS A 113 20.12 9.15 -23.79
CA HIS A 113 21.53 9.04 -24.19
C HIS A 113 22.45 8.43 -23.13
N ARG A 114 22.22 8.74 -21.85
CA ARG A 114 23.07 8.25 -20.75
C ARG A 114 22.66 6.84 -20.34
N ALA A 115 23.61 5.92 -20.29
CA ALA A 115 23.37 4.52 -19.90
C ALA A 115 22.68 4.40 -18.53
N THR A 116 23.09 5.21 -17.54
CA THR A 116 22.48 5.22 -16.21
C THR A 116 21.01 5.63 -16.23
N ARG A 117 20.63 6.58 -17.10
CA ARG A 117 19.23 7.00 -17.26
C ARG A 117 18.39 5.91 -17.93
N ARG A 118 18.94 5.21 -18.94
CA ARG A 118 18.25 4.06 -19.56
C ARG A 118 17.95 2.96 -18.55
N VAL A 119 18.94 2.55 -17.76
CA VAL A 119 18.76 1.50 -16.74
C VAL A 119 17.73 1.92 -15.70
N ARG A 120 17.79 3.17 -15.23
CA ARG A 120 16.82 3.71 -14.30
C ARG A 120 15.40 3.67 -14.88
N CYS A 121 15.20 4.21 -16.07
CA CYS A 121 13.90 4.20 -16.76
C CYS A 121 13.35 2.78 -16.91
N ARG A 122 14.15 1.84 -17.42
CA ARG A 122 13.72 0.45 -17.61
C ARG A 122 13.33 -0.20 -16.28
N THR A 123 14.06 0.07 -15.21
CA THR A 123 13.77 -0.49 -13.89
C THR A 123 12.47 0.09 -13.32
N GLU A 124 12.28 1.41 -13.44
CA GLU A 124 11.05 2.08 -13.01
C GLU A 124 9.84 1.53 -13.77
N VAL A 125 9.94 1.43 -15.10
CA VAL A 125 8.89 0.86 -15.96
C VAL A 125 8.58 -0.59 -15.57
N VAL A 126 9.58 -1.48 -15.53
CA VAL A 126 9.34 -2.91 -15.20
C VAL A 126 8.74 -3.08 -13.81
N THR A 127 9.21 -2.30 -12.84
CA THR A 127 8.68 -2.36 -11.47
C THR A 127 7.23 -1.91 -11.44
N TRP A 128 6.90 -0.81 -12.09
CA TRP A 128 5.55 -0.27 -12.13
C TRP A 128 4.53 -1.24 -12.73
N TYR A 129 4.86 -1.89 -13.86
CA TYR A 129 3.97 -2.90 -14.47
C TYR A 129 3.83 -4.17 -13.63
N ARG A 130 4.90 -4.60 -12.95
CA ARG A 130 4.84 -5.72 -11.99
C ARG A 130 3.89 -5.38 -10.84
N ASP A 131 4.04 -4.18 -10.27
CA ASP A 131 3.25 -3.72 -9.13
C ASP A 131 1.77 -3.54 -9.50
N LEU A 132 1.45 -3.17 -10.75
CA LEU A 132 0.06 -3.17 -11.24
C LEU A 132 -0.57 -4.56 -11.24
N GLY A 133 0.17 -5.59 -11.66
CA GLY A 133 -0.28 -6.97 -11.58
C GLY A 133 -0.49 -7.41 -10.13
N ASP A 134 0.39 -6.99 -9.22
CA ASP A 134 0.27 -7.25 -7.78
C ASP A 134 -0.99 -6.56 -7.19
N LEU A 135 -1.23 -5.30 -7.56
CA LEU A 135 -2.43 -4.54 -7.17
C LEU A 135 -3.71 -5.20 -7.66
N GLN A 136 -3.74 -5.68 -8.90
CA GLN A 136 -4.90 -6.38 -9.45
C GLN A 136 -5.25 -7.63 -8.61
N ARG A 137 -4.24 -8.39 -8.18
CA ARG A 137 -4.42 -9.55 -7.30
C ARG A 137 -4.88 -9.16 -5.91
N ALA A 138 -4.34 -8.07 -5.35
CA ALA A 138 -4.76 -7.55 -4.05
C ALA A 138 -6.24 -7.12 -4.06
N ILE A 139 -6.69 -6.42 -5.11
CA ILE A 139 -8.11 -6.05 -5.28
C ILE A 139 -8.99 -7.29 -5.42
N ALA A 140 -8.55 -8.29 -6.18
CA ALA A 140 -9.30 -9.53 -6.33
C ALA A 140 -9.42 -10.28 -4.99
N TYR A 141 -8.35 -10.31 -4.20
CA TYR A 141 -8.35 -10.88 -2.85
C TYR A 141 -9.32 -10.16 -1.92
N ALA A 142 -9.24 -8.82 -1.83
CA ALA A 142 -10.14 -8.03 -0.99
C ALA A 142 -11.62 -8.27 -1.33
N ARG A 143 -11.96 -8.34 -2.61
CA ARG A 143 -13.34 -8.64 -3.05
C ARG A 143 -13.78 -10.07 -2.72
N ALA A 144 -12.85 -11.03 -2.72
CA ALA A 144 -13.15 -12.40 -2.34
C ALA A 144 -13.40 -12.50 -0.83
N ASP A 145 -12.64 -11.76 -0.03
CA ASP A 145 -12.81 -11.63 1.42
C ASP A 145 -14.19 -11.05 1.77
N GLU A 146 -14.53 -9.89 1.17
CA GLU A 146 -15.85 -9.26 1.32
C GLU A 146 -17.00 -10.18 0.91
N ALA A 147 -16.78 -11.01 -0.11
CA ALA A 147 -17.77 -11.99 -0.57
C ALA A 147 -17.83 -13.27 0.28
N GLY A 148 -17.04 -13.37 1.36
CA GLY A 148 -16.96 -14.54 2.22
C GLY A 148 -16.41 -15.80 1.54
N ARG A 149 -15.62 -15.65 0.46
CA ARG A 149 -15.09 -16.77 -0.35
C ARG A 149 -13.70 -17.24 0.08
N LEU A 150 -13.14 -16.66 1.14
CA LEU A 150 -11.83 -17.01 1.67
C LEU A 150 -11.89 -17.93 2.91
N VAL A 151 -13.08 -18.47 3.23
CA VAL A 151 -13.34 -19.37 4.36
C VAL A 151 -13.53 -20.81 3.89
#